data_AF-A0A2N0LCU5-F1
#
_entry.id   AF-A0A2N0LCU5-F1
#
_cell.length_a   1.000
_cell.length_b   1.000
_cell.length_c   1.000
_cell.angle_alpha   90.00
_cell.angle_beta   90.00
_cell.angle_gamma   90.00
#
_symmetry.space_group_name_H-M   'P 1'
#
loop_
_entity.id
_entity.type
_entity.pdbx_description
1 polymer ?
#
loop_
_entity_poly.entity_id
_entity_poly.type
_entity_poly.pdbx_seq_one_letter_code
_entity_poly.pdbx_strand_id
1 'polypeptide(L)'
;MFPQLRKLEKKFSNELAVVGVHSAKFPNEKDADNLVKAVQRYELEHPVINDADFQVWQQYACRAWPTLMFIDPQGKVIGKHEGELPYEDFDNLLSQMVAEFDTEGLLDHKALNLVPDRRQDTALMFPGKVVADAASDRLYISDSNHNRIVITSLNGVVKEVAGCGDEGFADGGFANAAIDHPQGMVLVEDILYVADAENHAIRKLDLAAKTVETIAGTGEQGFNREGREPGRTMPLSSPWDLAFHEGTLYIAMAGIHQLWSLDLSDGTVGPYAGTGGESITDGFLAAATLAQPSGITTDGQKLYFADSETSSIRGADLDPAGKVRTVVGLDLFVFGDVDGTTHNVRLQHPIGITHFDGTLYVADTYNHKIKKVLPVTRGAFTLLGTGASGHLDGPGNQAQFCEPSGLSIADGKIYIADTNNHAIRVADLDGSEVTTLEITGL
;
A
#
# COMPACT_ATOMS: atom_id res chain seq x y z
N MET A 1 -0.05 6.32 -10.86
CA MET A 1 0.89 6.67 -11.97
C MET A 1 1.68 5.49 -12.58
N PHE A 2 2.42 4.67 -11.81
CA PHE A 2 3.39 3.71 -12.37
C PHE A 2 2.83 2.65 -13.35
N PRO A 3 1.68 2.00 -13.12
CA PRO A 3 1.12 1.05 -14.10
C PRO A 3 0.85 1.69 -15.46
N GLN A 4 0.41 2.95 -15.46
CA GLN A 4 0.17 3.71 -16.68
C GLN A 4 1.48 4.00 -17.41
N LEU A 5 2.55 4.36 -16.69
CA LEU A 5 3.89 4.53 -17.28
C LEU A 5 4.42 3.24 -17.91
N ARG A 6 4.28 2.08 -17.25
CA ARG A 6 4.68 0.78 -17.82
C ARG A 6 3.96 0.48 -19.15
N LYS A 7 2.65 0.76 -19.22
CA LYS A 7 1.86 0.62 -20.47
C LYS A 7 2.40 1.52 -21.58
N LEU A 8 2.74 2.78 -21.26
CA LEU A 8 3.28 3.74 -22.22
C LEU A 8 4.69 3.38 -22.69
N GLU A 9 5.59 3.02 -21.78
CA GLU A 9 6.95 2.56 -22.12
C GLU A 9 6.92 1.35 -23.05
N LYS A 10 6.00 0.41 -22.82
CA LYS A 10 5.81 -0.73 -23.73
C LYS A 10 5.29 -0.30 -25.10
N LYS A 11 4.30 0.61 -25.15
CA LYS A 11 3.69 1.09 -26.40
C LYS A 11 4.69 1.89 -27.25
N PHE A 12 5.49 2.74 -26.62
CA PHE A 12 6.44 3.66 -27.27
C PHE A 12 7.90 3.23 -27.05
N SER A 13 8.15 1.93 -26.99
CA SER A 13 9.46 1.36 -26.58
C SER A 13 10.66 1.78 -27.45
N ASN A 14 10.42 2.27 -28.67
CA ASN A 14 11.46 2.77 -29.55
C ASN A 14 11.49 4.30 -29.63
N GLU A 15 10.50 4.99 -29.09
CA GLU A 15 10.29 6.44 -29.26
C GLU A 15 10.39 7.21 -27.94
N LEU A 16 10.11 6.56 -26.81
CA LEU A 16 10.04 7.17 -25.49
C LEU A 16 11.17 6.65 -24.59
N ALA A 17 11.89 7.60 -24.00
CA ALA A 17 12.76 7.35 -22.87
C ALA A 17 12.13 7.96 -21.61
N VAL A 18 11.93 7.14 -20.58
CA VAL A 18 11.51 7.61 -19.25
C VAL A 18 12.72 7.66 -18.34
N VAL A 19 12.82 8.69 -17.50
CA VAL A 19 13.79 8.76 -16.40
C VAL A 19 13.04 9.14 -15.14
N GLY A 20 12.99 8.23 -14.18
CA GLY A 20 12.43 8.49 -12.87
C GLY A 20 13.40 9.37 -12.07
N VAL A 21 13.00 10.59 -11.73
CA VAL A 21 13.78 11.45 -10.83
C VAL A 21 13.18 11.34 -9.43
N HIS A 22 13.72 10.42 -8.62
CA HIS A 22 13.23 10.17 -7.28
C HIS A 22 13.68 11.29 -6.33
N SER A 23 12.76 12.21 -6.03
CA SER A 23 12.95 13.28 -5.05
C SER A 23 12.21 12.92 -3.76
N ALA A 24 12.96 12.42 -2.78
CA ALA A 24 12.42 11.82 -1.56
C ALA A 24 11.65 12.79 -0.65
N LYS A 25 10.42 12.46 -0.27
CA LYS A 25 9.65 13.20 0.75
C LYS A 25 10.17 12.88 2.15
N PHE A 26 10.35 11.59 2.43
CA PHE A 26 10.75 11.05 3.72
C PHE A 26 12.26 10.75 3.78
N PRO A 27 12.91 10.87 4.96
CA PRO A 27 14.31 10.51 5.14
C PRO A 27 14.65 9.08 4.68
N ASN A 28 13.78 8.11 4.96
CA ASN A 28 13.98 6.70 4.56
C ASN A 28 14.15 6.52 3.04
N GLU A 29 13.45 7.34 2.26
CA GLU A 29 13.44 7.25 0.79
C GLU A 29 14.70 7.84 0.15
N LYS A 30 15.55 8.53 0.92
CA LYS A 30 16.86 9.04 0.45
C LYS A 30 17.89 7.93 0.35
N ASP A 31 17.71 6.86 1.11
CA ASP A 31 18.63 5.73 1.13
C ASP A 31 18.60 4.98 -0.21
N ALA A 32 19.77 4.72 -0.78
CA ALA A 32 19.89 4.13 -2.11
C ALA A 32 19.43 2.67 -2.14
N ASP A 33 19.68 1.90 -1.07
CA ASP A 33 19.29 0.49 -1.02
C ASP A 33 17.76 0.35 -0.86
N ASN A 34 17.13 1.24 -0.08
CA ASN A 34 15.68 1.31 0.00
C ASN A 34 15.06 1.74 -1.34
N LEU A 35 15.67 2.69 -2.06
CA LEU A 35 15.21 3.09 -3.39
C LEU A 35 15.29 1.92 -4.39
N VAL A 36 16.38 1.14 -4.40
CA VAL A 36 16.48 -0.06 -5.25
C VAL A 36 15.33 -1.03 -4.97
N LYS A 37 14.99 -1.25 -3.69
CA LYS A 37 13.84 -2.10 -3.32
C LYS A 37 12.51 -1.51 -3.77
N ALA A 38 12.32 -0.19 -3.67
CA ALA A 38 11.13 0.46 -4.20
C ALA A 38 11.02 0.33 -5.73
N VAL A 39 12.13 0.50 -6.47
CA VAL A 39 12.21 0.27 -7.93
C VAL A 39 11.79 -1.16 -8.27
N GLN A 40 12.27 -2.14 -7.50
CA GLN A 40 11.89 -3.55 -7.68
C GLN A 40 10.42 -3.80 -7.34
N ARG A 41 9.93 -3.24 -6.22
CA ARG A 41 8.54 -3.39 -5.74
C ARG A 41 7.51 -2.79 -6.68
N TYR A 42 7.80 -1.62 -7.26
CA TYR A 42 6.94 -0.99 -8.27
C TYR A 42 7.26 -1.43 -9.70
N GLU A 43 8.17 -2.39 -9.85
CA GLU A 43 8.47 -3.04 -11.12
C GLU A 43 8.90 -2.06 -12.22
N LEU A 44 9.70 -1.06 -11.85
CA LEU A 44 10.16 -0.03 -12.78
C LEU A 44 11.34 -0.57 -13.61
N GLU A 45 11.26 -0.42 -14.93
CA GLU A 45 12.31 -0.86 -15.87
C GLU A 45 13.12 0.30 -16.46
N HIS A 46 12.60 1.52 -16.36
CA HIS A 46 13.31 2.73 -16.75
C HIS A 46 14.40 3.13 -15.75
N PRO A 47 15.43 3.90 -16.17
CA PRO A 47 16.43 4.44 -15.26
C PRO A 47 15.81 5.31 -14.16
N VAL A 48 16.25 5.11 -12.92
CA VAL A 48 15.86 5.91 -11.77
C VAL A 48 17.09 6.58 -11.17
N ILE A 49 17.00 7.90 -10.98
CA ILE A 49 18.03 8.71 -10.34
C ILE A 49 17.57 9.01 -8.91
N ASN A 50 18.46 8.78 -7.93
CA ASN A 50 18.25 9.21 -6.55
C ASN A 50 18.60 10.71 -6.41
N ASP A 51 17.60 11.59 -6.51
CA ASP A 51 17.73 13.03 -6.28
C ASP A 51 17.44 13.39 -4.80
N ALA A 52 18.14 12.73 -3.87
CA ALA A 52 17.91 12.84 -2.42
C ALA A 52 18.02 14.28 -1.87
N ASP A 53 18.74 15.16 -2.56
CA ASP A 53 18.97 16.55 -2.19
C ASP A 53 18.19 17.56 -3.06
N PHE A 54 17.24 17.07 -3.88
CA PHE A 54 16.35 17.90 -4.71
C PHE A 54 17.10 18.79 -5.71
N GLN A 55 18.27 18.37 -6.20
CA GLN A 55 19.05 19.17 -7.16
C GLN A 55 18.33 19.26 -8.50
N VAL A 56 17.88 18.13 -9.05
CA VAL A 56 17.14 18.09 -10.32
C VAL A 56 15.77 18.75 -10.13
N TRP A 57 15.07 18.42 -9.05
CA TRP A 57 13.79 19.04 -8.70
C TRP A 57 13.84 20.57 -8.72
N GLN A 58 14.86 21.17 -8.08
CA GLN A 58 15.03 22.62 -8.01
C GLN A 58 15.40 23.23 -9.36
N GLN A 59 16.31 22.59 -10.12
CA GLN A 59 16.73 23.07 -11.43
C GLN A 59 15.56 23.09 -12.43
N TYR A 60 14.66 22.11 -12.34
CA TYR A 60 13.46 22.00 -13.16
C TYR A 60 12.24 22.75 -12.58
N ALA A 61 12.41 23.43 -11.44
CA ALA A 61 11.37 24.20 -10.75
C ALA A 61 10.08 23.39 -10.52
N CYS A 62 10.24 22.11 -10.13
CA CYS A 62 9.14 21.23 -9.74
C CYS A 62 8.49 21.72 -8.44
N ARG A 63 7.18 21.47 -8.29
CA ARG A 63 6.38 21.96 -7.15
C ARG A 63 5.36 20.98 -6.60
N ALA A 64 5.16 19.85 -7.28
CA ALA A 64 4.18 18.84 -6.89
C ALA A 64 4.71 17.45 -7.21
N TRP A 65 4.37 16.48 -6.38
CA TRP A 65 4.54 15.07 -6.70
C TRP A 65 3.23 14.52 -7.28
N PRO A 66 3.27 13.76 -8.40
CA PRO A 66 4.35 13.74 -9.38
C PRO A 66 4.38 15.03 -10.23
N THR A 67 5.53 15.30 -10.87
CA THR A 67 5.65 16.28 -11.97
C THR A 67 6.26 15.56 -13.17
N LEU A 68 5.59 15.61 -14.32
CA LEU A 68 6.09 15.08 -15.58
C LEU A 68 6.74 16.21 -16.39
N MET A 69 7.98 16.00 -16.83
CA MET A 69 8.71 16.92 -17.70
C MET A 69 8.89 16.30 -19.09
N PHE A 70 8.45 17.01 -20.12
CA PHE A 70 8.55 16.57 -21.50
C PHE A 70 9.78 17.20 -22.16
N ILE A 71 10.68 16.36 -22.65
CA ILE A 71 11.94 16.76 -23.29
C ILE A 71 11.90 16.24 -24.73
N ASP A 72 12.15 17.11 -25.70
CA ASP A 72 12.18 16.75 -27.12
C ASP A 72 13.48 16.04 -27.53
N PRO A 73 13.57 15.45 -28.74
CA PRO A 73 14.78 14.75 -29.20
C PRO A 73 16.05 15.62 -29.29
N GLN A 74 15.91 16.95 -29.23
CA GLN A 74 17.02 17.90 -29.24
C GLN A 74 17.45 18.33 -27.82
N GLY A 75 16.81 17.77 -26.79
CA GLY A 75 17.11 18.03 -25.38
C GLY A 75 16.44 19.27 -24.80
N LYS A 76 15.42 19.83 -25.47
CA LYS A 76 14.70 21.00 -25.00
C LYS A 76 13.46 20.59 -24.20
N VAL A 77 13.24 21.27 -23.07
CA VAL A 77 11.97 21.15 -22.33
C VAL A 77 10.85 21.81 -23.12
N ILE A 78 9.84 21.03 -23.48
CA ILE A 78 8.70 21.44 -24.31
C ILE A 78 7.36 21.40 -23.57
N GLY A 79 7.31 20.77 -22.40
CA GLY A 79 6.10 20.70 -21.59
C GLY A 79 6.38 20.33 -20.14
N LYS A 80 5.43 20.68 -19.27
CA LYS A 80 5.37 20.28 -17.86
C LYS A 80 3.93 19.94 -17.49
N HIS A 81 3.73 18.86 -16.78
CA HIS A 81 2.44 18.51 -16.16
C HIS A 81 2.64 18.22 -14.67
N GLU A 82 1.79 18.79 -13.81
CA GLU A 82 1.83 18.59 -12.36
C GLU A 82 0.61 17.76 -11.94
N GLY A 83 0.85 16.69 -11.16
CA GLY A 83 -0.17 15.72 -10.79
C GLY A 83 -0.17 14.47 -11.65
N GLU A 84 -1.06 13.53 -11.31
CA GLU A 84 -1.27 12.32 -12.09
C GLU A 84 -2.03 12.65 -13.40
N LEU A 85 -1.63 11.99 -14.49
CA LEU A 85 -2.24 12.12 -15.80
C LEU A 85 -2.87 10.79 -16.21
N PRO A 86 -4.18 10.72 -16.54
CA PRO A 86 -4.80 9.49 -17.00
C PRO A 86 -4.12 8.90 -18.23
N TYR A 87 -4.10 7.56 -18.33
CA TYR A 87 -3.42 6.84 -19.41
C TYR A 87 -3.83 7.34 -20.80
N GLU A 88 -5.14 7.47 -21.07
CA GLU A 88 -5.64 7.89 -22.39
C GLU A 88 -5.18 9.29 -22.79
N ASP A 89 -5.14 10.23 -21.84
CA ASP A 89 -4.67 11.60 -22.10
C ASP A 89 -3.17 11.59 -22.41
N PHE A 90 -2.41 10.79 -21.66
CA PHE A 90 -0.97 10.63 -21.83
C PHE A 90 -0.64 9.96 -23.18
N ASP A 91 -1.37 8.90 -23.53
CA ASP A 91 -1.21 8.15 -24.76
C ASP A 91 -1.49 9.00 -26.01
N ASN A 92 -2.57 9.78 -25.98
CA ASN A 92 -2.92 10.69 -27.06
C ASN A 92 -1.87 11.78 -27.26
N LEU A 93 -1.33 12.34 -26.17
CA LEU A 93 -0.27 13.34 -26.22
C LEU A 93 1.00 12.77 -26.86
N LEU A 94 1.47 11.63 -26.38
CA LEU A 94 2.69 10.99 -26.90
C LEU A 94 2.53 10.57 -28.37
N SER A 95 1.37 10.02 -28.75
CA SER A 95 1.10 9.63 -30.14
C SER A 95 1.21 10.81 -31.10
N GLN A 96 0.74 12.00 -30.70
CA GLN A 96 0.86 13.22 -31.51
C GLN A 96 2.32 13.69 -31.63
N MET A 97 3.04 13.71 -30.51
CA MET A 97 4.45 14.12 -30.47
C MET A 97 5.34 13.20 -31.31
N VAL A 98 5.12 11.89 -31.22
CA VAL A 98 5.85 10.90 -32.03
C VAL A 98 5.61 11.15 -33.52
N ALA A 99 4.36 11.29 -33.95
CA ALA A 99 4.03 11.54 -35.35
C ALA A 99 4.64 12.85 -35.89
N GLU A 100 4.67 13.90 -35.07
CA GLU A 100 5.29 15.20 -35.40
C GLU A 100 6.81 15.05 -35.58
N PHE A 101 7.50 14.49 -34.59
CA PHE A 101 8.96 14.36 -34.63
C PHE A 101 9.46 13.35 -35.67
N ASP A 102 8.67 12.31 -36.00
CA ASP A 102 8.95 11.41 -37.13
C ASP A 102 8.87 12.15 -38.47
N THR A 103 7.84 12.99 -38.62
CA THR A 103 7.67 13.80 -39.85
C THR A 103 8.85 14.76 -40.05
N GLU A 104 9.40 15.28 -38.96
CA GLU A 104 10.60 16.13 -38.96
C GLU A 104 11.92 15.35 -39.06
N GLY A 105 11.90 14.03 -38.91
CA GLY A 105 13.08 13.18 -38.93
C GLY A 105 13.99 13.36 -37.71
N LEU A 106 13.41 13.70 -36.55
CA LEU A 106 14.15 13.98 -35.31
C LEU A 106 14.25 12.79 -34.37
N LEU A 107 13.40 11.77 -34.51
CA LEU A 107 13.41 10.58 -33.65
C LEU A 107 14.44 9.54 -34.09
N ASP A 108 15.13 8.96 -33.11
CA ASP A 108 15.94 7.75 -33.26
C ASP A 108 15.18 6.57 -32.68
N HIS A 109 14.67 5.68 -33.54
CA HIS A 109 13.89 4.50 -33.13
C HIS A 109 14.74 3.34 -32.63
N LYS A 110 16.00 3.58 -32.26
CA LYS A 110 16.85 2.54 -31.71
C LYS A 110 16.44 2.24 -30.26
N ALA A 111 16.01 1.02 -30.02
CA ALA A 111 15.74 0.52 -28.67
C ALA A 111 16.90 0.80 -27.70
N LEU A 112 16.56 1.34 -26.53
CA LEU A 112 17.50 1.52 -25.44
C LEU A 112 17.84 0.16 -24.83
N ASN A 113 19.13 -0.15 -24.75
CA ASN A 113 19.60 -1.39 -24.11
C ASN A 113 19.72 -1.17 -22.60
N LEU A 114 18.57 -1.13 -21.92
CA LEU A 114 18.49 -1.04 -20.47
C LEU A 114 18.59 -2.44 -19.87
N VAL A 115 19.31 -2.56 -18.75
CA VAL A 115 19.41 -3.81 -17.99
C VAL A 115 18.70 -3.56 -16.65
N PRO A 116 17.51 -4.14 -16.44
CA PRO A 116 16.81 -3.99 -15.17
C PRO A 116 17.59 -4.69 -14.06
N ASP A 117 17.44 -4.20 -12.83
CA ASP A 117 18.00 -4.87 -11.67
C ASP A 117 17.39 -6.26 -11.52
N ARG A 118 18.26 -7.26 -11.32
CA ARG A 118 17.84 -8.65 -11.25
C ARG A 118 17.05 -8.89 -9.95
N ARG A 119 15.75 -9.19 -10.09
CA ARG A 119 14.93 -9.67 -8.98
C ARG A 119 15.40 -11.04 -8.53
N GLN A 120 15.47 -11.25 -7.22
CA GLN A 120 15.69 -12.58 -6.67
C GLN A 120 14.35 -13.30 -6.63
N ASP A 121 14.35 -14.55 -7.10
CA ASP A 121 13.20 -15.44 -6.99
C ASP A 121 13.20 -16.04 -5.57
N THR A 122 12.31 -15.54 -4.71
CA THR A 122 12.15 -15.90 -3.31
C THR A 122 10.78 -16.55 -3.10
N ALA A 123 10.55 -17.24 -1.97
CA ALA A 123 9.24 -17.86 -1.73
C ALA A 123 8.10 -16.84 -1.74
N LEU A 124 8.31 -15.68 -1.09
CA LEU A 124 7.41 -14.54 -1.14
C LEU A 124 8.11 -13.38 -1.85
N MET A 125 7.37 -12.46 -2.47
CA MET A 125 7.88 -11.27 -3.10
C MET A 125 7.08 -10.06 -2.63
N PHE A 126 7.74 -9.20 -1.83
CA PHE A 126 7.14 -8.01 -1.21
C PHE A 126 5.78 -8.28 -0.56
N PRO A 127 5.69 -9.22 0.41
CA PRO A 127 4.41 -9.52 1.04
C PRO A 127 3.86 -8.25 1.72
N GLY A 128 2.65 -7.83 1.34
CA GLY A 128 2.10 -6.54 1.76
C GLY A 128 1.42 -6.60 3.13
N LYS A 129 0.59 -7.62 3.37
CA LYS A 129 -0.22 -7.76 4.59
C LYS A 129 -0.34 -9.22 5.00
N VAL A 130 -0.74 -9.43 6.26
CA VAL A 130 -0.98 -10.75 6.85
C VAL A 130 -2.21 -10.75 7.73
N VAL A 131 -2.93 -11.86 7.76
CA VAL A 131 -4.05 -12.14 8.68
C VAL A 131 -3.82 -13.50 9.31
N ALA A 132 -3.76 -13.56 10.65
CA ALA A 132 -3.60 -14.79 11.39
C ALA A 132 -4.92 -15.22 12.03
N ASP A 133 -5.27 -16.48 11.86
CA ASP A 133 -6.43 -17.13 12.48
C ASP A 133 -5.98 -18.38 13.25
N ALA A 134 -5.89 -18.23 14.56
CA ALA A 134 -5.56 -19.32 15.48
C ALA A 134 -6.62 -20.43 15.49
N ALA A 135 -7.90 -20.10 15.28
CA ALA A 135 -8.98 -21.07 15.41
C ALA A 135 -8.91 -22.15 14.32
N SER A 136 -8.50 -21.77 13.10
CA SER A 136 -8.31 -22.70 11.98
C SER A 136 -6.84 -23.06 11.71
N ASP A 137 -5.90 -22.58 12.53
CA ASP A 137 -4.45 -22.67 12.29
C ASP A 137 -4.13 -22.17 10.87
N ARG A 138 -4.51 -20.94 10.52
CA ARG A 138 -4.23 -20.39 9.19
C ARG A 138 -3.59 -19.02 9.27
N LEU A 139 -2.59 -18.81 8.42
CA LEU A 139 -2.01 -17.51 8.13
C LEU A 139 -2.23 -17.21 6.64
N TYR A 140 -2.92 -16.11 6.37
CA TYR A 140 -3.15 -15.58 5.03
C TYR A 140 -2.14 -14.48 4.76
N ILE A 141 -1.39 -14.59 3.67
CA ILE A 141 -0.33 -13.66 3.28
C ILE A 141 -0.68 -13.10 1.91
N SER A 142 -0.76 -11.78 1.78
CA SER A 142 -0.80 -11.17 0.45
C SER A 142 0.63 -11.09 -0.10
N ASP A 143 0.94 -12.00 -1.01
CA ASP A 143 2.22 -12.12 -1.68
C ASP A 143 2.22 -11.19 -2.90
N SER A 144 2.29 -9.88 -2.61
CA SER A 144 1.80 -8.83 -3.51
C SER A 144 2.44 -8.88 -4.90
N ASN A 145 3.76 -8.98 -5.00
CA ASN A 145 4.46 -8.99 -6.29
C ASN A 145 4.52 -10.38 -6.96
N HIS A 146 3.95 -11.40 -6.32
CA HIS A 146 3.58 -12.65 -7.00
C HIS A 146 2.08 -12.71 -7.30
N ASN A 147 1.33 -11.61 -7.15
CA ASN A 147 -0.06 -11.51 -7.60
C ASN A 147 -0.97 -12.63 -7.07
N ARG A 148 -0.78 -12.97 -5.79
CA ARG A 148 -1.48 -14.10 -5.15
C ARG A 148 -1.62 -13.94 -3.64
N ILE A 149 -2.52 -14.73 -3.07
CA ILE A 149 -2.66 -14.96 -1.63
C ILE A 149 -2.11 -16.34 -1.30
N VAL A 150 -1.14 -16.39 -0.39
CA VAL A 150 -0.56 -17.63 0.14
C VAL A 150 -1.23 -17.95 1.47
N ILE A 151 -1.82 -19.14 1.58
CA ILE A 151 -2.49 -19.63 2.80
C ILE A 151 -1.63 -20.72 3.41
N THR A 152 -1.10 -20.48 4.60
CA THR A 152 -0.25 -21.42 5.35
C THR A 152 -0.89 -21.80 6.68
N SER A 153 -0.36 -22.80 7.38
CA SER A 153 -0.52 -22.92 8.84
C SER A 153 0.23 -21.81 9.57
N LEU A 154 -0.06 -21.61 10.86
CA LEU A 154 0.67 -20.61 11.66
C LEU A 154 2.17 -20.92 11.80
N ASN A 155 2.61 -22.15 11.52
CA ASN A 155 4.01 -22.55 11.46
C ASN A 155 4.62 -22.56 10.04
N GLY A 156 3.93 -22.02 9.04
CA GLY A 156 4.49 -21.78 7.70
C GLY A 156 4.38 -22.93 6.70
N VAL A 157 3.60 -23.99 6.98
CA VAL A 157 3.32 -25.05 5.99
C VAL A 157 2.23 -24.56 5.04
N VAL A 158 2.52 -24.50 3.74
CA VAL A 158 1.56 -24.09 2.72
C VAL A 158 0.39 -25.07 2.68
N LYS A 159 -0.82 -24.51 2.76
CA LYS A 159 -2.09 -25.22 2.63
C LYS A 159 -2.66 -25.01 1.24
N GLU A 160 -2.74 -23.74 0.80
CA GLU A 160 -3.39 -23.34 -0.45
C GLU A 160 -2.77 -22.05 -1.00
N VAL A 161 -2.96 -21.81 -2.30
CA VAL A 161 -2.60 -20.57 -2.99
C VAL A 161 -3.79 -20.13 -3.84
N ALA A 162 -4.16 -18.86 -3.76
CA ALA A 162 -5.23 -18.25 -4.55
C ALA A 162 -4.67 -17.09 -5.39
N GLY A 163 -4.92 -17.13 -6.70
CA GLY A 163 -4.26 -16.27 -7.68
C GLY A 163 -3.38 -17.09 -8.62
N CYS A 164 -3.50 -16.86 -9.92
CA CYS A 164 -2.70 -17.54 -10.94
C CYS A 164 -1.24 -17.04 -11.01
N GLY A 165 -0.96 -15.88 -10.39
CA GLY A 165 0.36 -15.25 -10.36
C GLY A 165 0.63 -14.24 -11.47
N ASP A 166 -0.29 -14.12 -12.43
CA ASP A 166 -0.23 -13.08 -13.47
C ASP A 166 -1.01 -11.84 -13.03
N GLU A 167 -0.54 -10.65 -13.42
CA GLU A 167 -1.33 -9.42 -13.34
C GLU A 167 -2.63 -9.59 -14.14
N GLY A 168 -3.77 -9.24 -13.53
CA GLY A 168 -5.07 -9.30 -14.20
C GLY A 168 -6.24 -9.28 -13.23
N PHE A 169 -7.46 -9.24 -13.76
CA PHE A 169 -8.67 -8.98 -12.99
C PHE A 169 -9.72 -10.12 -13.02
N ALA A 170 -9.34 -11.30 -13.48
CA ALA A 170 -10.27 -12.41 -13.69
C ALA A 170 -10.81 -13.01 -12.38
N ASP A 171 -12.13 -13.25 -12.31
CA ASP A 171 -12.77 -14.10 -11.30
C ASP A 171 -12.59 -15.59 -11.64
N GLY A 172 -12.86 -16.48 -10.69
CA GLY A 172 -12.88 -17.93 -10.93
C GLY A 172 -12.39 -18.78 -9.77
N GLY A 173 -11.98 -20.01 -10.05
CA GLY A 173 -11.31 -20.85 -9.04
C GLY A 173 -9.94 -20.29 -8.67
N PHE A 174 -9.43 -20.61 -7.47
CA PHE A 174 -8.16 -20.12 -6.95
C PHE A 174 -6.99 -20.18 -7.95
N ALA A 175 -6.87 -21.24 -8.75
CA ALA A 175 -5.78 -21.40 -9.71
C ALA A 175 -5.91 -20.54 -10.99
N ASN A 176 -7.10 -19.99 -11.27
CA ASN A 176 -7.39 -19.26 -12.52
C ASN A 176 -7.73 -17.78 -12.29
N ALA A 177 -8.12 -17.42 -11.08
CA ALA A 177 -8.39 -16.04 -10.74
C ALA A 177 -7.09 -15.23 -10.83
N ALA A 178 -7.17 -14.03 -11.38
CA ALA A 178 -6.06 -13.08 -11.41
C ALA A 178 -6.35 -11.97 -10.41
N ILE A 179 -5.32 -11.60 -9.66
CA ILE A 179 -5.30 -10.59 -8.59
C ILE A 179 -4.04 -9.77 -8.85
N ASP A 180 -4.08 -8.45 -8.67
CA ASP A 180 -2.98 -7.56 -9.04
C ASP A 180 -2.50 -6.76 -7.82
N HIS A 181 -1.31 -7.12 -7.33
CA HIS A 181 -0.68 -6.54 -6.13
C HIS A 181 -1.63 -6.45 -4.92
N PRO A 182 -2.21 -7.58 -4.45
CA PRO A 182 -3.13 -7.57 -3.31
C PRO A 182 -2.48 -7.00 -2.05
N GLN A 183 -3.26 -6.28 -1.26
CA GLN A 183 -2.82 -5.68 0.00
C GLN A 183 -3.63 -6.26 1.17
N GLY A 184 -4.41 -5.43 1.87
CA GLY A 184 -5.06 -5.82 3.11
C GLY A 184 -6.20 -6.79 2.93
N MET A 185 -6.46 -7.53 4.00
CA MET A 185 -7.40 -8.63 4.00
C MET A 185 -8.13 -8.67 5.33
N VAL A 186 -9.35 -9.18 5.33
CA VAL A 186 -10.10 -9.49 6.55
C VAL A 186 -10.85 -10.80 6.40
N LEU A 187 -10.70 -11.68 7.39
CA LEU A 187 -11.42 -12.95 7.45
C LEU A 187 -12.74 -12.74 8.19
N VAL A 188 -13.84 -13.17 7.57
CA VAL A 188 -15.17 -13.21 8.18
C VAL A 188 -15.72 -14.62 7.97
N GLU A 189 -15.75 -15.39 9.05
CA GLU A 189 -16.08 -16.83 8.99
C GLU A 189 -15.15 -17.56 7.99
N ASP A 190 -15.70 -18.20 6.96
CA ASP A 190 -14.95 -18.91 5.91
C ASP A 190 -14.71 -18.07 4.65
N ILE A 191 -14.93 -16.76 4.72
CA ILE A 191 -14.75 -15.83 3.60
C ILE A 191 -13.61 -14.88 3.90
N LEU A 192 -12.60 -14.86 3.03
CA LEU A 192 -11.52 -13.88 3.07
C LEU A 192 -11.84 -12.75 2.09
N TYR A 193 -11.99 -11.53 2.58
CA TYR A 193 -12.09 -10.35 1.72
C TYR A 193 -10.71 -9.76 1.51
N VAL A 194 -10.40 -9.36 0.28
CA VAL A 194 -9.08 -8.90 -0.13
C VAL A 194 -9.21 -7.57 -0.86
N ALA A 195 -8.38 -6.60 -0.46
CA ALA A 195 -8.15 -5.38 -1.22
C ALA A 195 -7.14 -5.69 -2.34
N ASP A 196 -7.65 -5.73 -3.57
CA ASP A 196 -6.90 -5.98 -4.79
C ASP A 196 -6.52 -4.62 -5.38
N ALA A 197 -5.37 -4.12 -4.94
CA ALA A 197 -5.09 -2.69 -4.88
C ALA A 197 -4.88 -2.08 -6.27
N GLU A 198 -4.14 -2.76 -7.15
CA GLU A 198 -3.84 -2.29 -8.51
C GLU A 198 -4.98 -2.59 -9.48
N ASN A 199 -5.81 -3.60 -9.20
CA ASN A 199 -7.11 -3.76 -9.88
C ASN A 199 -8.18 -2.80 -9.37
N HIS A 200 -7.90 -2.01 -8.33
CA HIS A 200 -8.84 -1.08 -7.72
C HIS A 200 -10.17 -1.73 -7.34
N ALA A 201 -10.09 -2.87 -6.65
CA ALA A 201 -11.24 -3.73 -6.39
C ALA A 201 -11.20 -4.40 -5.01
N ILE A 202 -12.38 -4.85 -4.56
CA ILE A 202 -12.52 -5.74 -3.41
C ILE A 202 -12.93 -7.12 -3.92
N ARG A 203 -12.14 -8.12 -3.53
CA ARG A 203 -12.32 -9.52 -3.91
C ARG A 203 -12.85 -10.31 -2.72
N LYS A 204 -13.73 -11.26 -2.98
CA LYS A 204 -14.27 -12.22 -2.03
C LYS A 204 -13.70 -13.59 -2.36
N LEU A 205 -12.93 -14.16 -1.44
CA LEU A 205 -12.40 -15.52 -1.53
C LEU A 205 -13.25 -16.43 -0.66
N ASP A 206 -14.00 -17.32 -1.29
CA ASP A 206 -14.70 -18.41 -0.60
C ASP A 206 -13.72 -19.56 -0.38
N LEU A 207 -13.31 -19.78 0.87
CA LEU A 207 -12.29 -20.76 1.22
C LEU A 207 -12.79 -22.21 1.09
N ALA A 208 -14.10 -22.43 1.22
CA ALA A 208 -14.70 -23.75 1.09
C ALA A 208 -14.90 -24.12 -0.38
N ALA A 209 -15.42 -23.20 -1.18
CA ALA A 209 -15.64 -23.38 -2.61
C ALA A 209 -14.36 -23.21 -3.45
N LYS A 210 -13.34 -22.57 -2.88
CA LYS A 210 -12.05 -22.24 -3.52
C LYS A 210 -12.22 -21.34 -4.75
N THR A 211 -13.03 -20.30 -4.59
CA THR A 211 -13.37 -19.34 -5.65
C THR A 211 -13.08 -17.91 -5.23
N VAL A 212 -12.72 -17.09 -6.21
CA VAL A 212 -12.54 -15.64 -6.12
C VAL A 212 -13.64 -14.96 -6.93
N GLU A 213 -14.30 -13.99 -6.32
CA GLU A 213 -15.33 -13.16 -6.94
C GLU A 213 -15.07 -11.68 -6.68
N THR A 214 -15.30 -10.83 -7.68
CA THR A 214 -15.31 -9.38 -7.50
C THR A 214 -16.63 -8.91 -6.89
N ILE A 215 -16.56 -8.20 -5.76
CA ILE A 215 -17.76 -7.65 -5.09
C ILE A 215 -17.85 -6.13 -5.15
N ALA A 216 -16.72 -5.43 -5.32
CA ALA A 216 -16.68 -3.99 -5.57
C ALA A 216 -15.48 -3.58 -6.42
N GLY A 217 -15.59 -2.49 -7.16
CA GLY A 217 -14.58 -2.03 -8.11
C GLY A 217 -14.83 -2.51 -9.53
N THR A 218 -14.28 -1.76 -10.48
CA THR A 218 -14.48 -1.97 -11.92
C THR A 218 -13.25 -2.49 -12.65
N GLY A 219 -12.11 -2.64 -11.97
CA GLY A 219 -10.82 -2.96 -12.59
C GLY A 219 -10.02 -1.74 -13.05
N GLU A 220 -10.54 -0.52 -12.85
CA GLU A 220 -9.97 0.74 -13.34
C GLU A 220 -9.94 1.78 -12.22
N GLN A 221 -8.94 2.66 -12.24
CA GLN A 221 -8.76 3.67 -11.20
C GLN A 221 -9.90 4.70 -11.24
N GLY A 222 -10.62 4.80 -10.13
CA GLY A 222 -11.68 5.78 -9.90
C GLY A 222 -11.15 7.07 -9.27
N PHE A 223 -11.82 8.19 -9.60
CA PHE A 223 -11.60 9.50 -8.97
C PHE A 223 -12.87 10.03 -8.29
N ASN A 224 -13.93 9.22 -8.22
CA ASN A 224 -15.18 9.59 -7.55
C ASN A 224 -14.97 9.65 -6.04
N ARG A 225 -15.43 10.72 -5.41
CA ARG A 225 -15.28 10.97 -3.96
C ARG A 225 -16.61 11.00 -3.20
N GLU A 226 -17.71 10.77 -3.92
CA GLU A 226 -19.09 10.92 -3.46
C GLU A 226 -19.96 9.81 -4.07
N GLY A 227 -21.19 9.67 -3.55
CA GLY A 227 -22.18 8.71 -4.02
C GLY A 227 -22.13 7.37 -3.30
N ARG A 228 -23.25 6.64 -3.35
CA ARG A 228 -23.37 5.27 -2.85
C ARG A 228 -24.14 4.45 -3.86
N GLU A 229 -23.45 3.49 -4.48
CA GLU A 229 -23.96 2.71 -5.61
C GLU A 229 -23.61 1.22 -5.41
N PRO A 230 -24.20 0.29 -6.18
CA PRO A 230 -23.76 -1.10 -6.18
C PRO A 230 -22.25 -1.22 -6.45
N GLY A 231 -21.56 -2.03 -5.65
CA GLY A 231 -20.11 -2.14 -5.63
C GLY A 231 -19.50 -2.47 -7.00
N ARG A 232 -20.10 -3.39 -7.74
CA ARG A 232 -19.63 -3.83 -9.07
C ARG A 232 -19.67 -2.76 -10.16
N THR A 233 -20.34 -1.63 -9.91
CA THR A 233 -20.40 -0.49 -10.84
C THR A 233 -19.63 0.73 -10.34
N MET A 234 -19.15 0.70 -9.10
CA MET A 234 -18.46 1.83 -8.49
C MET A 234 -16.94 1.67 -8.68
N PRO A 235 -16.27 2.56 -9.44
CA PRO A 235 -14.81 2.52 -9.55
C PRO A 235 -14.18 2.94 -8.21
N LEU A 236 -13.23 2.15 -7.72
CA LEU A 236 -12.49 2.43 -6.49
C LEU A 236 -11.10 2.99 -6.82
N SER A 237 -10.34 3.42 -5.82
CA SER A 237 -9.03 4.01 -6.03
C SER A 237 -8.01 3.50 -5.02
N SER A 238 -7.28 2.46 -5.41
CA SER A 238 -6.26 1.80 -4.59
C SER A 238 -6.75 1.47 -3.17
N PRO A 239 -7.76 0.58 -3.02
CA PRO A 239 -8.11 0.06 -1.71
C PRO A 239 -6.89 -0.65 -1.12
N TRP A 240 -6.48 -0.27 0.08
CA TRP A 240 -5.21 -0.73 0.66
C TRP A 240 -5.39 -1.68 1.83
N ASP A 241 -6.43 -1.48 2.64
CA ASP A 241 -6.71 -2.34 3.79
C ASP A 241 -8.19 -2.38 4.15
N LEU A 242 -8.59 -3.44 4.87
CA LEU A 242 -9.99 -3.76 5.17
C LEU A 242 -10.20 -4.02 6.66
N ALA A 243 -11.31 -3.52 7.20
CA ALA A 243 -11.81 -3.90 8.52
C ALA A 243 -13.28 -4.30 8.42
N PHE A 244 -13.69 -5.31 9.19
CA PHE A 244 -15.07 -5.74 9.25
C PHE A 244 -15.73 -5.33 10.57
N HIS A 245 -16.96 -4.84 10.51
CA HIS A 245 -17.81 -4.64 11.67
C HIS A 245 -19.29 -4.74 11.29
N GLU A 246 -20.04 -5.59 12.00
CA GLU A 246 -21.51 -5.73 11.90
C GLU A 246 -22.07 -5.78 10.47
N GLY A 247 -21.50 -6.64 9.61
CA GLY A 247 -21.99 -6.82 8.23
C GLY A 247 -21.45 -5.80 7.22
N THR A 248 -20.62 -4.87 7.66
CA THR A 248 -20.00 -3.85 6.81
C THR A 248 -18.50 -4.07 6.69
N LEU A 249 -17.97 -3.99 5.47
CA LEU A 249 -16.54 -3.84 5.22
C LEU A 249 -16.19 -2.36 5.14
N TYR A 250 -15.25 -1.92 5.95
CA TYR A 250 -14.64 -0.60 5.90
C TYR A 250 -13.32 -0.71 5.15
N ILE A 251 -13.08 0.25 4.25
CA ILE A 251 -12.00 0.21 3.28
C ILE A 251 -11.13 1.44 3.49
N ALA A 252 -9.84 1.24 3.73
CA ALA A 252 -8.84 2.30 3.67
C ALA A 252 -8.54 2.60 2.19
N MET A 253 -9.14 3.67 1.65
CA MET A 253 -9.05 4.04 0.24
C MET A 253 -7.88 5.01 0.02
N ALA A 254 -6.69 4.46 -0.22
CA ALA A 254 -5.45 5.24 -0.24
C ALA A 254 -5.45 6.27 -1.38
N GLY A 255 -5.88 5.88 -2.58
CA GLY A 255 -5.76 6.67 -3.81
C GLY A 255 -6.61 7.95 -3.85
N ILE A 256 -7.62 8.07 -2.98
CA ILE A 256 -8.47 9.26 -2.87
C ILE A 256 -8.60 9.77 -1.44
N HIS A 257 -7.70 9.35 -0.54
CA HIS A 257 -7.59 9.85 0.84
C HIS A 257 -8.92 9.83 1.61
N GLN A 258 -9.61 8.67 1.59
CA GLN A 258 -10.89 8.48 2.26
C GLN A 258 -10.97 7.12 2.94
N LEU A 259 -11.86 6.99 3.91
CA LEU A 259 -12.40 5.70 4.34
C LEU A 259 -13.73 5.48 3.63
N TRP A 260 -13.94 4.29 3.11
CA TRP A 260 -15.17 3.87 2.43
C TRP A 260 -15.85 2.73 3.19
N SER A 261 -17.15 2.53 2.96
CA SER A 261 -17.89 1.40 3.52
C SER A 261 -18.67 0.66 2.44
N LEU A 262 -18.62 -0.68 2.49
CA LEU A 262 -19.35 -1.63 1.66
C LEU A 262 -20.28 -2.47 2.56
N ASP A 263 -21.58 -2.31 2.39
CA ASP A 263 -22.59 -3.13 3.08
C ASP A 263 -22.68 -4.50 2.37
N LEU A 264 -22.42 -5.59 3.10
CA LEU A 264 -22.41 -6.93 2.53
C LEU A 264 -23.81 -7.50 2.27
N SER A 265 -24.87 -6.90 2.83
CA SER A 265 -26.24 -7.39 2.69
C SER A 265 -26.85 -6.98 1.34
N ASP A 266 -26.50 -5.81 0.83
CA ASP A 266 -27.02 -5.27 -0.44
C ASP A 266 -25.92 -4.94 -1.47
N GLY A 267 -24.66 -5.01 -1.07
CA GLY A 267 -23.49 -4.76 -1.92
C GLY A 267 -23.28 -3.29 -2.25
N THR A 268 -23.88 -2.35 -1.51
CA THR A 268 -23.70 -0.91 -1.76
C THR A 268 -22.42 -0.38 -1.14
N VAL A 269 -21.66 0.40 -1.92
CA VAL A 269 -20.38 0.97 -1.50
C VAL A 269 -20.37 2.49 -1.67
N GLY A 270 -19.69 3.20 -0.78
CA GLY A 270 -19.47 4.63 -0.90
C GLY A 270 -18.60 5.21 0.22
N PRO A 271 -18.36 6.53 0.22
CA PRO A 271 -17.57 7.20 1.24
C PRO A 271 -18.19 7.02 2.64
N TYR A 272 -17.30 6.88 3.62
CA TYR A 272 -17.64 6.82 5.04
C TYR A 272 -17.06 8.02 5.80
N ALA A 273 -15.77 8.31 5.60
CA ALA A 273 -15.09 9.46 6.19
C ALA A 273 -14.05 10.04 5.24
N GLY A 274 -13.86 11.36 5.29
CA GLY A 274 -12.91 12.08 4.47
C GLY A 274 -13.55 12.82 3.29
N THR A 275 -13.07 14.02 3.00
CA THR A 275 -13.46 14.80 1.82
C THR A 275 -12.70 14.42 0.54
N GLY A 276 -11.63 13.63 0.69
CA GLY A 276 -10.65 13.31 -0.35
C GLY A 276 -9.63 14.42 -0.63
N GLY A 277 -9.59 15.48 0.19
CA GLY A 277 -8.43 16.36 0.25
C GLY A 277 -7.31 15.75 1.10
N GLU A 278 -6.06 15.88 0.66
CA GLU A 278 -4.87 15.36 1.34
C GLU A 278 -4.42 16.33 2.46
N SER A 279 -4.74 16.02 3.72
CA SER A 279 -4.33 16.81 4.90
C SER A 279 -4.73 16.08 6.19
N ILE A 280 -4.47 16.67 7.37
CA ILE A 280 -4.79 16.10 8.71
C ILE A 280 -5.82 16.95 9.47
N THR A 281 -7.00 17.19 8.88
CA THR A 281 -8.07 17.94 9.54
C THR A 281 -8.98 16.99 10.29
N ASP A 282 -9.07 17.14 11.62
CA ASP A 282 -10.06 16.46 12.46
C ASP A 282 -11.45 17.09 12.29
N GLY A 283 -12.53 16.32 12.48
CA GLY A 283 -13.87 16.86 12.32
C GLY A 283 -14.95 15.79 12.24
N PHE A 284 -16.16 16.18 11.85
CA PHE A 284 -17.19 15.21 11.46
C PHE A 284 -16.68 14.32 10.32
N LEU A 285 -17.16 13.08 10.24
CA LEU A 285 -16.66 12.09 9.28
C LEU A 285 -16.53 12.65 7.86
N ALA A 286 -17.60 13.29 7.34
CA ALA A 286 -17.64 13.86 5.99
C ALA A 286 -16.82 15.15 5.79
N ALA A 287 -16.35 15.79 6.86
CA ALA A 287 -15.62 17.06 6.80
C ALA A 287 -14.12 16.92 7.10
N ALA A 288 -13.71 15.78 7.65
CA ALA A 288 -12.30 15.50 7.90
C ALA A 288 -11.52 15.42 6.58
N THR A 289 -10.24 15.75 6.62
CA THR A 289 -9.28 15.42 5.54
C THR A 289 -8.35 14.35 6.07
N LEU A 290 -8.02 13.40 5.21
CA LEU A 290 -7.12 12.28 5.49
C LEU A 290 -5.97 12.35 4.48
N ALA A 291 -4.97 11.50 4.61
CA ALA A 291 -3.82 11.47 3.72
C ALA A 291 -3.31 10.03 3.56
N GLN A 292 -3.80 9.39 2.50
CA GLN A 292 -3.42 8.03 2.08
C GLN A 292 -3.59 7.01 3.23
N PRO A 293 -4.82 6.75 3.70
CA PRO A 293 -5.05 5.73 4.69
C PRO A 293 -4.65 4.36 4.13
N SER A 294 -3.70 3.68 4.76
CA SER A 294 -3.12 2.40 4.25
C SER A 294 -3.25 1.23 5.21
N GLY A 295 -3.74 1.46 6.42
CA GLY A 295 -4.05 0.41 7.38
C GLY A 295 -5.32 0.74 8.13
N ILE A 296 -6.14 -0.25 8.45
CA ILE A 296 -7.37 -0.06 9.21
C ILE A 296 -7.66 -1.24 10.14
N THR A 297 -8.16 -0.96 11.33
CA THR A 297 -8.60 -1.94 12.33
C THR A 297 -9.77 -1.37 13.12
N THR A 298 -10.44 -2.18 13.95
CA THR A 298 -11.54 -1.73 14.80
C THR A 298 -11.43 -2.28 16.22
N ASP A 299 -11.91 -1.50 17.20
CA ASP A 299 -12.18 -1.98 18.57
C ASP A 299 -13.67 -2.27 18.81
N GLY A 300 -14.50 -2.19 17.76
CA GLY A 300 -15.95 -2.33 17.81
C GLY A 300 -16.70 -1.04 18.17
N GLN A 301 -16.00 0.05 18.50
CA GLN A 301 -16.57 1.38 18.71
C GLN A 301 -16.04 2.41 17.72
N LYS A 302 -14.80 2.25 17.27
CA LYS A 302 -14.12 3.10 16.31
C LYS A 302 -13.33 2.26 15.32
N LEU A 303 -13.21 2.80 14.12
CA LEU A 303 -12.14 2.44 13.19
C LEU A 303 -10.89 3.20 13.60
N TYR A 304 -9.76 2.52 13.73
CA TYR A 304 -8.44 3.14 13.78
C TYR A 304 -7.72 2.90 12.47
N PHE A 305 -7.05 3.92 11.96
CA PHE A 305 -6.35 3.82 10.70
C PHE A 305 -4.98 4.48 10.76
N ALA A 306 -4.06 3.92 9.98
CA ALA A 306 -2.77 4.51 9.70
C ALA A 306 -2.93 5.47 8.51
N ASP A 307 -2.76 6.77 8.78
CA ASP A 307 -2.91 7.86 7.82
C ASP A 307 -1.53 8.24 7.29
N SER A 308 -1.03 7.42 6.37
CA SER A 308 0.40 7.20 6.08
C SER A 308 1.14 8.48 5.70
N GLU A 309 0.57 9.31 4.83
CA GLU A 309 1.23 10.50 4.31
C GLU A 309 1.37 11.61 5.36
N THR A 310 0.54 11.58 6.40
CA THR A 310 0.65 12.47 7.58
C THR A 310 1.44 11.86 8.73
N SER A 311 1.94 10.64 8.54
CA SER A 311 2.66 9.88 9.57
C SER A 311 1.92 9.85 10.91
N SER A 312 0.60 9.57 10.83
CA SER A 312 -0.30 9.67 11.97
C SER A 312 -1.16 8.41 12.13
N ILE A 313 -1.65 8.20 13.35
CA ILE A 313 -2.68 7.21 13.66
C ILE A 313 -3.92 7.98 14.09
N ARG A 314 -5.07 7.65 13.51
CA ARG A 314 -6.31 8.39 13.69
C ARG A 314 -7.46 7.44 13.94
N GLY A 315 -8.52 7.94 14.57
CA GLY A 315 -9.72 7.18 14.89
C GLY A 315 -10.96 7.83 14.28
N ALA A 316 -11.77 7.06 13.57
CA ALA A 316 -13.10 7.43 13.10
C ALA A 316 -14.16 6.70 13.95
N ASP A 317 -15.06 7.44 14.58
CA ASP A 317 -16.19 6.84 15.31
C ASP A 317 -17.03 5.98 14.36
N LEU A 318 -17.49 4.80 14.79
CA LEU A 318 -18.39 3.95 13.98
C LEU A 318 -19.80 4.53 13.82
N ASP A 319 -20.19 5.44 14.72
CA ASP A 319 -21.41 6.25 14.61
C ASP A 319 -21.33 7.17 13.36
N PRO A 320 -22.27 7.08 12.41
CA PRO A 320 -22.30 7.94 11.23
C PRO A 320 -22.39 9.45 11.52
N ALA A 321 -22.87 9.86 12.70
CA ALA A 321 -22.85 11.25 13.15
C ALA A 321 -21.56 11.64 13.90
N GLY A 322 -20.63 10.68 14.01
CA GLY A 322 -19.40 10.77 14.75
C GLY A 322 -18.31 11.58 14.04
N LYS A 323 -17.08 11.41 14.50
CA LYS A 323 -15.94 12.26 14.12
C LYS A 323 -14.68 11.45 13.87
N VAL A 324 -13.82 12.00 13.01
CA VAL A 324 -12.41 11.64 12.92
C VAL A 324 -11.62 12.47 13.94
N ARG A 325 -10.74 11.81 14.69
CA ARG A 325 -9.82 12.44 15.64
C ARG A 325 -8.43 11.85 15.53
N THR A 326 -7.42 12.70 15.61
CA THR A 326 -6.02 12.29 15.60
C THR A 326 -5.62 11.70 16.95
N VAL A 327 -5.08 10.48 16.93
CA VAL A 327 -4.54 9.81 18.12
C VAL A 327 -3.11 10.31 18.36
N VAL A 328 -2.22 10.08 17.40
CA VAL A 328 -0.81 10.54 17.39
C VAL A 328 -0.41 10.97 15.98
N GLY A 329 0.65 11.77 15.84
CA GLY A 329 1.05 12.42 14.58
C GLY A 329 0.57 13.87 14.50
N LEU A 330 1.10 14.64 13.54
CA LEU A 330 0.88 16.09 13.52
C LEU A 330 0.57 16.70 12.14
N ASP A 331 1.31 16.35 11.08
CA ASP A 331 1.19 16.98 9.75
C ASP A 331 1.90 16.16 8.66
N LEU A 332 1.64 16.50 7.38
CA LEU A 332 2.22 15.90 6.17
C LEU A 332 3.76 15.92 6.11
N PHE A 333 4.39 16.89 6.78
CA PHE A 333 5.85 17.06 6.80
C PHE A 333 6.43 17.01 8.21
N VAL A 334 5.66 16.49 9.18
CA VAL A 334 6.10 16.32 10.56
C VAL A 334 6.14 14.84 10.91
N PHE A 335 7.25 14.22 10.51
CA PHE A 335 7.54 12.81 10.67
C PHE A 335 8.88 12.60 11.41
N GLY A 336 9.21 11.36 11.73
CA GLY A 336 10.45 10.95 12.40
C GLY A 336 10.22 9.75 13.32
N ASP A 337 11.15 9.49 14.23
CA ASP A 337 11.08 8.36 15.15
C ASP A 337 11.22 8.83 16.60
N VAL A 338 10.07 9.15 17.23
CA VAL A 338 10.04 9.66 18.61
C VAL A 338 8.90 9.01 19.36
N ASP A 339 9.27 8.28 20.42
CA ASP A 339 8.33 7.74 21.39
C ASP A 339 7.90 8.81 22.38
N GLY A 340 6.70 8.67 22.95
CA GLY A 340 6.18 9.63 23.91
C GLY A 340 4.67 9.71 23.90
N THR A 341 4.12 10.91 24.10
CA THR A 341 2.68 11.14 24.18
C THR A 341 2.25 12.36 23.38
N THR A 342 0.99 12.35 22.95
CA THR A 342 0.31 13.44 22.24
C THR A 342 1.06 13.87 20.98
N HIS A 343 1.30 15.16 20.81
CA HIS A 343 1.93 15.80 19.66
C HIS A 343 3.46 15.65 19.62
N ASN A 344 4.08 14.99 20.60
CA ASN A 344 5.53 14.71 20.59
C ASN A 344 5.87 13.42 19.84
N VAL A 345 4.90 12.50 19.72
CA VAL A 345 5.08 11.25 18.98
C VAL A 345 5.44 11.57 17.53
N ARG A 346 6.43 10.86 17.00
CA ARG A 346 6.76 10.86 15.58
C ARG A 346 6.77 9.43 15.06
N LEU A 347 6.10 9.26 13.93
CA LEU A 347 6.10 8.08 13.08
C LEU A 347 6.63 8.51 11.70
N GLN A 348 6.89 7.55 10.82
CA GLN A 348 7.28 7.79 9.44
C GLN A 348 6.58 6.78 8.53
N HIS A 349 5.60 7.30 7.77
CA HIS A 349 4.80 6.54 6.81
C HIS A 349 4.31 5.17 7.33
N PRO A 350 3.58 5.13 8.47
CA PRO A 350 3.07 3.88 9.03
C PRO A 350 2.01 3.28 8.09
N ILE A 351 2.09 1.97 7.81
CA ILE A 351 1.15 1.29 6.90
C ILE A 351 0.30 0.25 7.63
N GLY A 352 0.91 -0.62 8.43
CA GLY A 352 0.22 -1.69 9.13
C GLY A 352 -0.37 -1.20 10.46
N ILE A 353 -1.60 -1.61 10.78
CA ILE A 353 -2.19 -1.40 12.10
C ILE A 353 -3.10 -2.57 12.49
N THR A 354 -3.01 -3.03 13.73
CA THR A 354 -3.96 -4.00 14.30
C THR A 354 -4.31 -3.66 15.74
N HIS A 355 -5.58 -3.81 16.11
CA HIS A 355 -6.05 -3.60 17.47
C HIS A 355 -6.04 -4.92 18.24
N PHE A 356 -5.47 -4.91 19.45
CA PHE A 356 -5.53 -6.02 20.37
C PHE A 356 -5.53 -5.51 21.82
N ASP A 357 -6.54 -5.93 22.59
CA ASP A 357 -6.69 -5.63 24.03
C ASP A 357 -6.53 -4.13 24.38
N GLY A 358 -7.23 -3.26 23.65
CA GLY A 358 -7.21 -1.81 23.85
C GLY A 358 -5.94 -1.10 23.39
N THR A 359 -4.99 -1.83 22.81
CA THR A 359 -3.74 -1.30 22.25
C THR A 359 -3.74 -1.43 20.73
N LEU A 360 -3.19 -0.44 20.05
CA LEU A 360 -2.95 -0.49 18.61
C LEU A 360 -1.48 -0.87 18.40
N TYR A 361 -1.23 -1.87 17.58
CA TYR A 361 0.11 -2.26 17.15
C TYR A 361 0.27 -1.75 15.73
N VAL A 362 1.33 -1.00 15.49
CA VAL A 362 1.53 -0.23 14.27
C VAL A 362 2.86 -0.62 13.65
N ALA A 363 2.85 -0.97 12.37
CA ALA A 363 4.08 -1.01 11.59
C ALA A 363 4.44 0.42 11.17
N ASP A 364 5.43 0.97 11.87
CA ASP A 364 6.01 2.28 11.60
C ASP A 364 7.05 2.12 10.49
N THR A 365 6.54 1.90 9.28
CA THR A 365 7.20 1.28 8.12
C THR A 365 8.57 1.88 7.82
N TYR A 366 8.65 3.20 7.64
CA TYR A 366 9.89 3.89 7.24
C TYR A 366 10.83 4.15 8.42
N ASN A 367 10.38 3.87 9.65
CA ASN A 367 11.26 3.76 10.81
C ASN A 367 11.67 2.31 11.10
N HIS A 368 11.24 1.34 10.26
CA HIS A 368 11.59 -0.08 10.38
C HIS A 368 11.29 -0.69 11.75
N LYS A 369 10.15 -0.29 12.34
CA LYS A 369 9.76 -0.64 13.72
C LYS A 369 8.32 -1.07 13.82
N ILE A 370 8.03 -1.87 14.84
CA ILE A 370 6.67 -2.09 15.33
C ILE A 370 6.49 -1.29 16.61
N LYS A 371 5.47 -0.42 16.65
CA LYS A 371 5.14 0.41 17.81
C LYS A 371 3.81 0.03 18.42
N LYS A 372 3.70 0.19 19.74
CA LYS A 372 2.42 0.18 20.46
C LYS A 372 1.92 1.61 20.57
N VAL A 373 0.66 1.83 20.21
CA VAL A 373 -0.05 3.11 20.34
C VAL A 373 -1.24 2.89 21.27
N LEU A 374 -1.32 3.73 22.31
CA LEU A 374 -2.38 3.70 23.30
C LEU A 374 -3.41 4.79 22.97
N PRO A 375 -4.58 4.44 22.41
CA PRO A 375 -5.52 5.44 21.90
C PRO A 375 -6.07 6.36 22.99
N VAL A 376 -6.26 5.84 24.21
CA VAL A 376 -6.82 6.61 25.34
C VAL A 376 -5.83 7.65 25.88
N THR A 377 -4.59 7.26 26.12
CA THR A 377 -3.54 8.15 26.65
C THR A 377 -2.80 8.91 25.55
N ARG A 378 -3.07 8.57 24.28
CA ARG A 378 -2.41 9.10 23.09
C ARG A 378 -0.89 8.93 23.17
N GLY A 379 -0.44 7.81 23.72
CA GLY A 379 0.97 7.43 23.82
C GLY A 379 1.41 6.53 22.68
N ALA A 380 2.68 6.61 22.29
CA ALA A 380 3.30 5.64 21.38
C ALA A 380 4.70 5.25 21.87
N PHE A 381 5.05 3.97 21.75
CA PHE A 381 6.34 3.44 22.16
C PHE A 381 6.80 2.30 21.27
N THR A 382 8.11 2.22 21.04
CA THR A 382 8.75 1.14 20.28
C THR A 382 8.57 -0.18 21.03
N LEU A 383 8.04 -1.19 20.33
CA LEU A 383 7.96 -2.56 20.82
C LEU A 383 9.09 -3.41 20.22
N LEU A 384 9.22 -3.38 18.89
CA LEU A 384 10.18 -4.17 18.13
C LEU A 384 10.93 -3.28 17.14
N GLY A 385 12.18 -3.65 16.85
CA GLY A 385 13.00 -3.03 15.82
C GLY A 385 14.02 -2.05 16.39
N THR A 386 15.26 -2.17 15.92
CA THR A 386 16.33 -1.19 16.23
C THR A 386 16.13 0.15 15.52
N GLY A 387 15.39 0.16 14.40
CA GLY A 387 15.25 1.28 13.48
C GLY A 387 16.25 1.28 12.33
N ALA A 388 17.22 0.36 12.33
CA ALA A 388 18.06 0.11 11.16
C ALA A 388 17.34 -0.84 10.19
N SER A 389 17.36 -0.50 8.90
CA SER A 389 16.92 -1.38 7.81
C SER A 389 17.78 -2.64 7.81
N GLY A 390 17.15 -3.83 7.80
CA GLY A 390 17.88 -5.10 7.76
C GLY A 390 16.99 -6.30 8.07
N HIS A 391 17.60 -7.49 8.09
CA HIS A 391 16.93 -8.77 8.34
C HIS A 391 17.67 -9.52 9.45
N LEU A 392 17.33 -9.22 10.71
CA LEU A 392 17.96 -9.83 11.87
C LEU A 392 16.91 -10.31 12.88
N ASP A 393 16.99 -11.60 13.23
CA ASP A 393 16.21 -12.23 14.30
C ASP A 393 16.85 -11.98 15.68
N GLY A 394 16.09 -12.27 16.74
CA GLY A 394 16.52 -12.15 18.14
C GLY A 394 15.54 -11.33 18.99
N PRO A 395 15.95 -10.83 20.17
CA PRO A 395 15.09 -10.04 21.04
C PRO A 395 14.50 -8.81 20.32
N GLY A 396 13.27 -8.41 20.68
CA GLY A 396 12.54 -7.36 19.97
C GLY A 396 13.31 -6.04 19.81
N ASN A 397 14.12 -5.66 20.80
CA ASN A 397 14.95 -4.44 20.75
C ASN A 397 16.25 -4.56 19.94
N GLN A 398 16.56 -5.75 19.41
CA GLN A 398 17.74 -6.05 18.58
C GLN A 398 17.37 -6.51 17.17
N ALA A 399 16.14 -7.00 16.98
CA ALA A 399 15.63 -7.38 15.68
C ALA A 399 15.66 -6.20 14.69
N GLN A 400 15.85 -6.52 13.42
CA GLN A 400 15.82 -5.56 12.31
C GLN A 400 14.72 -5.95 11.34
N PHE A 401 14.05 -4.95 10.79
CA PHE A 401 13.01 -5.08 9.77
C PHE A 401 13.40 -4.22 8.57
N CYS A 402 12.74 -4.42 7.43
CA CYS A 402 12.88 -3.59 6.26
C CYS A 402 11.49 -3.26 5.71
N GLU A 403 11.04 -2.02 5.98
CA GLU A 403 9.72 -1.50 5.60
C GLU A 403 8.55 -2.48 5.87
N PRO A 404 8.34 -2.91 7.13
CA PRO A 404 7.22 -3.81 7.43
C PRO A 404 5.89 -3.08 7.15
N SER A 405 4.98 -3.68 6.36
CA SER A 405 3.74 -3.00 5.94
C SER A 405 2.45 -3.62 6.50
N GLY A 406 2.52 -4.78 7.14
CA GLY A 406 1.34 -5.45 7.70
C GLY A 406 1.64 -6.22 8.96
N LEU A 407 0.62 -6.35 9.82
CA LEU A 407 0.71 -7.18 11.01
C LEU A 407 -0.65 -7.69 11.47
N SER A 408 -0.64 -8.86 12.11
CA SER A 408 -1.82 -9.48 12.73
C SER A 408 -1.41 -10.19 14.02
N ILE A 409 -2.33 -10.30 14.98
CA ILE A 409 -2.07 -10.91 16.30
C ILE A 409 -2.93 -12.15 16.47
N ALA A 410 -2.31 -13.27 16.80
CA ALA A 410 -2.98 -14.53 17.14
C ALA A 410 -2.11 -15.33 18.13
N ASP A 411 -2.73 -16.03 19.09
CA ASP A 411 -2.07 -16.88 20.07
C ASP A 411 -0.86 -16.25 20.80
N GLY A 412 -0.98 -14.97 21.15
CA GLY A 412 0.08 -14.24 21.85
C GLY A 412 1.30 -13.95 21.00
N LYS A 413 1.18 -14.05 19.66
CA LYS A 413 2.22 -13.72 18.69
C LYS A 413 1.76 -12.63 17.73
N ILE A 414 2.72 -11.87 17.23
CA ILE A 414 2.56 -10.88 16.17
C ILE A 414 3.17 -11.48 14.90
N TYR A 415 2.36 -11.66 13.87
CA TYR A 415 2.80 -12.00 12.52
C TYR A 415 2.97 -10.71 11.74
N ILE A 416 4.12 -10.52 11.10
CA ILE A 416 4.53 -9.25 10.49
C ILE A 416 4.93 -9.53 9.05
N ALA A 417 4.32 -8.82 8.10
CA ALA A 417 4.77 -8.76 6.72
C ALA A 417 5.98 -7.82 6.65
N ASP A 418 7.18 -8.38 6.54
CA ASP A 418 8.45 -7.65 6.49
C ASP A 418 8.86 -7.49 5.01
N THR A 419 8.19 -6.55 4.38
CA THR A 419 7.94 -6.47 2.93
C THR A 419 9.22 -6.47 2.12
N ASN A 420 10.15 -5.58 2.46
CA ASN A 420 11.39 -5.43 1.71
C ASN A 420 12.45 -6.48 2.09
N ASN A 421 12.16 -7.35 3.06
CA ASN A 421 12.92 -8.57 3.35
C ASN A 421 12.27 -9.83 2.73
N HIS A 422 11.18 -9.69 1.98
CA HIS A 422 10.50 -10.82 1.31
C HIS A 422 10.08 -11.94 2.29
N ALA A 423 9.73 -11.57 3.52
CA ALA A 423 9.58 -12.52 4.62
C ALA A 423 8.38 -12.21 5.53
N ILE A 424 7.90 -13.25 6.22
CA ILE A 424 7.04 -13.08 7.40
C ILE A 424 7.89 -13.23 8.66
N ARG A 425 7.75 -12.29 9.58
CA ARG A 425 8.40 -12.32 10.89
C ARG A 425 7.36 -12.63 11.95
N VAL A 426 7.76 -13.39 12.96
CA VAL A 426 6.90 -13.79 14.08
C VAL A 426 7.56 -13.32 15.36
N ALA A 427 6.84 -12.52 16.13
CA ALA A 427 7.31 -11.99 17.40
C ALA A 427 6.40 -12.42 18.55
N ASP A 428 6.97 -12.64 19.73
CA ASP A 428 6.17 -12.75 20.94
C ASP A 428 5.55 -11.37 21.26
N LEU A 429 4.30 -11.35 21.75
CA LEU A 429 3.54 -10.11 21.96
C LEU A 429 4.15 -9.16 23.02
N ASP A 430 4.93 -9.72 23.94
CA ASP A 430 5.72 -8.98 24.93
C ASP A 430 7.05 -8.47 24.37
N GLY A 431 7.43 -8.89 23.16
CA GLY A 431 8.65 -8.53 22.46
C GLY A 431 9.89 -9.32 22.90
N SER A 432 9.73 -10.45 23.58
CA SER A 432 10.87 -11.25 24.05
C SER A 432 11.74 -11.78 22.92
N GLU A 433 11.12 -12.15 21.79
CA GLU A 433 11.81 -12.78 20.67
C GLU A 433 11.12 -12.42 19.34
N VAL A 434 11.92 -12.29 18.28
CA VAL A 434 11.49 -12.15 16.88
C VAL A 434 12.25 -13.18 16.06
N THR A 435 11.51 -14.00 15.32
CA THR A 435 12.04 -15.05 14.44
C THR A 435 11.48 -14.89 13.03
N THR A 436 12.20 -15.37 12.03
CA THR A 436 11.69 -15.48 10.66
C THR A 436 10.87 -16.76 10.48
N LEU A 437 9.66 -16.65 9.93
CA LEU A 437 8.82 -17.80 9.60
C LEU A 437 9.31 -18.44 8.30
N GLU A 438 9.70 -19.71 8.35
CA GLU A 438 10.03 -20.47 7.16
C GLU A 438 8.74 -20.91 6.45
N ILE A 439 8.57 -20.51 5.19
CA ILE A 439 7.47 -20.96 4.34
C ILE A 439 7.89 -22.23 3.60
N THR A 440 7.18 -23.32 3.82
CA THR A 440 7.49 -24.65 3.25
C THR A 440 6.34 -25.19 2.42
N GLY A 441 6.67 -25.82 1.28
CA GLY A 441 5.68 -26.43 0.40
C GLY A 441 5.04 -25.48 -0.63
N LEU A 442 5.71 -24.36 -0.94
CA LEU A 442 5.31 -23.40 -1.96
C LEU A 442 5.85 -23.76 -3.35
#